data_AF-A0A6C0K242-F1
#
_entry.id   AF-A0A6C0K242-F1
#
_cell.length_a   1.000
_cell.length_b   1.000
_cell.length_c   1.000
_cell.angle_alpha   90.00
_cell.angle_beta   90.00
_cell.angle_gamma   90.00
#
_symmetry.space_group_name_H-M   'P 1'
#
loop_
_entity.id
_entity.type
_entity.pdbx_description
1 polymer ?
#
loop_
_entity_poly.entity_id
_entity_poly.type
_entity_poly.pdbx_seq_one_letter_code
_entity_poly.pdbx_strand_id
1 'polypeptide(L)'
;MSTTKKLVRRTYTKTAEGLYVCPECPTYTAVNQSTMCMHMNKYHDPSREIKCTWCDKIFVEKKTLEDHLSTRAGKGGHPSLANATTGFACPFADCTFSSPSKGNCRTHCMRVHVAKETSAILERTKDSIECKTCTRTFDTMTGFYYHSMGCISLPVGDERHALLEQIA
;
A
#
# COMPACT_ATOMS: atom_id res chain seq x y z
N MET A 1 -43.30 11.38 -10.23
CA MET A 1 -42.47 12.60 -10.13
C MET A 1 -41.06 12.25 -10.61
N SER A 2 -40.73 12.66 -11.84
CA SER A 2 -39.48 12.29 -12.52
C SER A 2 -38.36 13.21 -12.06
N THR A 3 -37.46 12.74 -11.20
CA THR A 3 -36.21 13.46 -10.89
C THR A 3 -35.27 13.33 -12.07
N THR A 4 -35.29 14.31 -12.98
CA THR A 4 -34.26 14.49 -14.01
C THR A 4 -32.93 14.79 -13.31
N LYS A 5 -32.11 13.75 -13.08
CA LYS A 5 -30.71 13.93 -12.73
C LYS A 5 -30.06 14.67 -13.89
N LYS A 6 -29.76 15.97 -13.71
CA LYS A 6 -28.94 16.75 -14.64
C LYS A 6 -27.60 16.01 -14.76
N LEU A 7 -27.40 15.25 -15.84
CA LEU A 7 -26.07 14.79 -16.21
C LEU A 7 -25.28 16.04 -16.58
N VAL A 8 -24.41 16.49 -15.68
CA VAL A 8 -23.29 17.34 -16.09
C VAL A 8 -22.51 16.51 -17.11
N ARG A 9 -22.65 16.85 -18.39
CA ARG A 9 -21.84 16.27 -19.45
C ARG A 9 -20.42 16.72 -19.19
N ARG A 10 -19.64 15.89 -18.51
CA ARG A 10 -18.20 16.08 -18.30
C ARG A 10 -17.55 15.92 -19.66
N THR A 11 -17.15 17.03 -20.26
CA THR A 11 -16.69 17.09 -21.63
C THR A 11 -15.23 16.66 -21.71
N TYR A 12 -14.97 15.56 -22.41
CA TYR A 12 -13.65 15.20 -22.91
C TYR A 12 -13.71 15.16 -24.43
N THR A 13 -12.59 15.41 -25.08
CA THR A 13 -12.49 15.37 -26.54
C THR A 13 -11.91 14.04 -26.98
N LYS A 14 -12.37 13.52 -28.13
CA LYS A 14 -11.78 12.34 -28.75
C LYS A 14 -10.86 12.79 -29.89
N THR A 15 -9.61 12.34 -29.89
CA THR A 15 -8.64 12.63 -30.96
C THR A 15 -8.93 11.78 -32.19
N ALA A 16 -8.34 12.17 -33.34
CA ALA A 16 -8.38 11.39 -34.57
C ALA A 16 -7.80 9.98 -34.41
N GLU A 17 -6.86 9.81 -33.47
CA GLU A 17 -6.24 8.53 -33.10
C GLU A 17 -7.13 7.67 -32.18
N GLY A 18 -8.33 8.15 -31.83
CA GLY A 18 -9.31 7.42 -31.03
C GLY A 18 -9.14 7.55 -29.52
N LEU A 19 -8.17 8.34 -29.05
CA LEU A 19 -7.91 8.58 -27.63
C LEU A 19 -8.84 9.64 -27.07
N TYR A 20 -9.17 9.53 -25.79
CA TYR A 20 -9.92 10.53 -25.03
C TYR A 20 -8.95 11.45 -24.31
N VAL A 21 -9.15 12.76 -24.38
CA VAL A 21 -8.27 13.78 -23.78
C VAL A 21 -9.02 14.58 -22.74
N CYS A 22 -8.37 14.82 -21.60
CA CYS A 22 -8.90 15.70 -20.58
C CYS A 22 -8.60 17.17 -20.93
N PRO A 23 -9.61 18.08 -20.92
CA PRO A 23 -9.37 19.49 -21.18
C PRO A 23 -8.70 20.22 -20.01
N GLU A 24 -8.84 19.69 -18.79
CA GLU A 24 -8.25 20.26 -17.57
C GLU A 24 -6.87 19.67 -17.25
N CYS A 25 -6.60 18.45 -17.72
CA CYS A 25 -5.30 17.77 -17.61
C CYS A 25 -4.72 17.53 -19.02
N PRO A 26 -3.96 18.49 -19.58
CA PRO A 26 -3.43 18.37 -20.94
C PRO A 26 -2.44 17.20 -21.11
N THR A 27 -1.91 16.65 -20.01
CA THR A 27 -1.01 15.49 -19.99
C THR A 27 -1.73 14.16 -19.89
N TYR A 28 -3.04 14.15 -19.60
CA TYR A 28 -3.80 12.92 -19.39
C TYR A 28 -4.66 12.57 -20.61
N THR A 29 -4.31 11.45 -21.23
CA THR A 29 -5.11 10.82 -22.29
C THR A 29 -5.46 9.40 -21.89
N ALA A 30 -6.64 8.95 -22.30
CA ALA A 30 -7.13 7.61 -22.02
C ALA A 30 -7.55 6.92 -23.31
N VAL A 31 -7.26 5.63 -23.42
CA VAL A 31 -7.65 4.82 -24.59
C VAL A 31 -9.16 4.59 -24.62
N ASN A 32 -9.80 4.49 -23.44
CA ASN A 32 -11.20 4.12 -23.30
C ASN A 32 -12.01 5.21 -22.59
N GLN A 33 -13.28 5.34 -23.00
CA GLN A 33 -14.22 6.31 -22.45
C GLN A 33 -14.43 6.13 -20.94
N SER A 34 -14.55 4.89 -20.48
CA SER A 34 -14.76 4.57 -19.07
C SER A 34 -13.60 5.05 -18.20
N THR A 35 -12.37 4.89 -18.69
CA THR A 35 -11.15 5.35 -18.02
C THR A 35 -11.10 6.88 -17.95
N MET A 36 -11.45 7.56 -19.04
CA MET A 36 -11.56 9.03 -19.03
C MET A 36 -12.65 9.51 -18.08
N CYS A 37 -13.82 8.87 -18.10
CA CYS A 37 -14.92 9.19 -17.20
C CYS A 37 -14.50 9.02 -15.73
N MET A 38 -13.76 7.96 -15.40
CA MET A 38 -13.21 7.75 -14.06
C MET A 38 -12.23 8.86 -13.66
N HIS A 39 -11.32 9.26 -14.56
CA HIS A 39 -10.40 10.36 -14.33
C HIS A 39 -11.14 11.67 -14.02
N MET A 40 -12.11 12.05 -14.87
CA MET A 40 -12.92 13.26 -14.66
C MET A 40 -13.60 13.23 -13.29
N ASN A 41 -14.15 12.08 -12.94
CA ASN A 41 -14.86 11.91 -11.68
C ASN A 41 -13.94 11.87 -10.46
N LYS A 42 -12.65 11.57 -10.66
CA LYS A 42 -11.67 11.43 -9.59
C LYS A 42 -10.94 12.74 -9.31
N TYR A 43 -10.66 13.54 -10.34
CA TYR A 43 -9.78 14.70 -10.22
C TYR A 43 -10.47 16.03 -10.53
N HIS A 44 -11.59 16.01 -11.26
CA HIS A 44 -12.28 17.21 -11.71
C HIS A 44 -13.73 17.29 -11.19
N ASP A 45 -14.13 16.34 -10.34
CA ASP A 45 -15.45 16.31 -9.75
C ASP A 45 -15.38 16.46 -8.21
N PRO A 46 -15.57 17.68 -7.69
CA PRO A 46 -15.61 17.90 -6.24
C PRO A 46 -16.86 17.27 -5.59
N SER A 47 -17.89 16.91 -6.37
CA SER A 47 -19.10 16.27 -5.82
C SER A 47 -18.90 14.80 -5.44
N ARG A 48 -17.78 14.19 -5.86
CA ARG A 48 -17.40 12.82 -5.51
C ARG A 48 -16.50 12.71 -4.29
N GLU A 49 -16.16 13.84 -3.69
CA GLU A 49 -15.39 13.90 -2.47
C GLU A 49 -16.20 13.32 -1.30
N ILE A 50 -15.76 12.17 -0.83
CA ILE A 50 -16.28 11.48 0.35
C ILE A 50 -15.38 11.86 1.52
N LYS A 51 -15.83 12.82 2.34
CA LYS A 51 -15.13 13.22 3.56
C LYS A 51 -15.33 12.16 4.64
N CYS A 52 -14.26 11.80 5.34
CA CYS A 52 -14.36 10.96 6.51
C CYS A 52 -15.14 11.71 7.61
N THR A 53 -16.16 11.09 8.18
CA THR A 53 -16.97 11.73 9.23
C THR A 53 -16.26 11.88 10.58
N TRP A 54 -15.04 11.35 10.71
CA TRP A 54 -14.25 11.40 11.95
C TRP A 54 -12.88 12.08 11.78
N CYS A 55 -12.50 12.46 10.56
CA CYS A 55 -11.29 13.27 10.34
C CYS A 55 -11.42 14.10 9.05
N ASP A 56 -10.58 15.12 8.89
CA ASP A 56 -10.62 16.01 7.72
C ASP A 56 -10.07 15.40 6.42
N LYS A 57 -9.86 14.08 6.35
CA LYS A 57 -9.43 13.44 5.11
C LYS A 57 -10.58 13.30 4.12
N ILE A 58 -10.27 13.60 2.86
CA ILE A 58 -11.18 13.52 1.73
C ILE A 58 -10.73 12.38 0.82
N PHE A 59 -11.70 11.59 0.37
CA PHE A 59 -11.49 10.43 -0.49
C PHE A 59 -12.37 10.51 -1.72
N VAL A 60 -11.88 10.05 -2.86
CA VAL A 60 -12.59 10.10 -4.15
C VAL A 60 -13.33 8.79 -4.48
N GLU A 61 -13.07 7.74 -3.69
CA GLU A 61 -13.59 6.39 -3.88
C GLU A 61 -14.03 5.78 -2.54
N LYS A 62 -15.19 5.12 -2.53
CA LYS A 62 -15.75 4.49 -1.32
C LYS A 62 -14.82 3.41 -0.76
N LYS A 63 -14.24 2.58 -1.63
CA LYS A 63 -13.28 1.54 -1.22
C LYS A 63 -12.09 2.13 -0.46
N THR A 64 -11.53 3.23 -0.97
CA THR A 64 -10.40 3.91 -0.31
C THR A 64 -10.79 4.53 1.03
N LEU A 65 -12.03 5.02 1.15
CA LEU A 65 -12.57 5.42 2.45
C LEU A 65 -12.70 4.22 3.38
N GLU A 66 -13.29 3.10 2.92
CA GLU A 66 -13.45 1.88 3.71
C GLU A 66 -12.11 1.30 4.19
N ASP A 67 -11.09 1.24 3.33
CA ASP A 67 -9.71 0.91 3.68
C ASP A 67 -9.15 1.89 4.72
N HIS A 68 -9.43 3.19 4.58
CA HIS A 68 -9.04 4.20 5.56
C HIS A 68 -9.71 3.99 6.93
N LEU A 69 -11.00 3.64 6.96
CA LEU A 69 -11.71 3.34 8.21
C LEU A 69 -11.15 2.06 8.86
N SER A 70 -10.89 1.04 8.05
CA SER A 70 -10.39 -0.26 8.49
C SER A 70 -8.97 -0.17 9.09
N THR A 71 -8.09 0.62 8.48
CA THR A 71 -6.66 0.69 8.87
C THR A 71 -6.43 1.49 10.16
N ARG A 72 -7.38 2.31 10.61
CA ARG A 72 -7.19 3.27 11.71
C ARG A 72 -7.70 2.78 13.08
N ALA A 73 -7.72 1.47 13.30
CA ALA A 73 -8.07 0.84 14.57
C ALA A 73 -7.00 0.98 15.68
N GLY A 74 -5.82 1.51 15.38
CA GLY A 74 -4.74 1.71 16.36
C GLY A 74 -4.53 3.18 16.71
N LYS A 75 -5.07 3.60 17.86
CA LYS A 75 -4.90 4.92 18.51
C LYS A 75 -5.63 6.09 17.82
N GLY A 76 -6.90 6.27 18.18
CA GLY A 76 -7.57 7.58 18.11
C GLY A 76 -8.60 7.80 16.99
N GLY A 77 -9.72 7.08 17.04
CA GLY A 77 -11.01 7.72 16.72
C GLY A 77 -11.69 7.34 15.40
N HIS A 78 -11.88 6.05 15.13
CA HIS A 78 -12.90 5.65 14.15
C HIS A 78 -13.60 4.34 14.57
N PRO A 79 -14.91 4.35 14.86
CA PRO A 79 -15.67 3.13 15.10
C PRO A 79 -15.86 2.39 13.78
N SER A 80 -15.12 1.29 13.65
CA SER A 80 -15.25 0.32 12.57
C SER A 80 -16.68 -0.22 12.48
N LEU A 81 -17.19 -0.38 11.25
CA LEU A 81 -18.16 -1.44 10.96
C LEU A 81 -17.43 -2.77 11.17
N ALA A 82 -17.44 -3.22 12.42
CA ALA A 82 -16.75 -4.42 12.85
C ALA A 82 -17.23 -5.63 12.03
N ASN A 83 -16.36 -6.17 11.19
CA ASN A 83 -16.16 -7.62 11.09
C ASN A 83 -14.80 -7.94 10.44
N ALA A 84 -14.14 -8.97 10.99
CA ALA A 84 -13.03 -9.75 10.46
C ALA A 84 -11.61 -9.15 10.54
N THR A 85 -10.99 -9.41 11.69
CA THR A 85 -9.61 -9.90 11.84
C THR A 85 -9.02 -10.49 10.54
N THR A 86 -8.38 -9.65 9.74
CA THR A 86 -7.62 -10.09 8.55
C THR A 86 -6.29 -9.32 8.47
N GLY A 87 -5.66 -9.08 9.62
CA GLY A 87 -4.28 -8.62 9.70
C GLY A 87 -3.32 -9.79 9.78
N PHE A 88 -2.12 -9.62 9.24
CA PHE A 88 -0.98 -10.52 9.43
C PHE A 88 -0.34 -10.19 10.77
N ALA A 89 -0.58 -11.04 11.76
CA ALA A 89 0.08 -10.97 13.06
C ALA A 89 1.53 -11.44 12.97
N CYS A 90 2.39 -10.85 13.79
CA CYS A 90 3.74 -11.34 13.97
C CYS A 90 3.70 -12.77 14.53
N PRO A 91 4.46 -13.72 13.96
CA PRO A 91 4.47 -15.10 14.44
C PRO A 91 5.21 -15.27 15.78
N PHE A 92 5.96 -14.26 16.22
CA PHE A 92 6.70 -14.29 17.47
C PHE A 92 5.79 -14.07 18.67
N ALA A 93 5.74 -15.04 19.60
CA ALA A 93 4.84 -15.02 20.76
C ALA A 93 5.05 -13.82 21.70
N ASP A 94 6.27 -13.28 21.77
CA ASP A 94 6.60 -12.09 22.57
C ASP A 94 6.23 -10.76 21.85
N CYS A 95 5.70 -10.83 20.62
CA CYS A 95 5.44 -9.66 19.80
C CYS A 95 3.95 -9.47 19.53
N THR A 96 3.42 -8.30 19.89
CA THR A 96 2.02 -7.91 19.64
C THR A 96 1.83 -7.16 18.32
N PHE A 97 2.86 -7.10 17.48
CA PHE A 97 2.78 -6.40 16.20
C PHE A 97 1.84 -7.11 15.23
N SER A 98 0.99 -6.34 14.58
CA SER A 98 0.11 -6.80 13.51
C SER A 98 0.09 -5.80 12.38
N SER A 99 0.00 -6.28 11.15
CA SER A 99 0.01 -5.45 9.95
C SER A 99 -1.13 -5.83 9.00
N PRO A 100 -1.70 -4.88 8.22
CA PRO A 100 -2.67 -5.19 7.18
C PRO A 100 -2.08 -6.00 6.01
N SER A 101 -0.76 -6.07 5.86
CA SER A 101 -0.11 -6.83 4.77
C SER A 101 1.00 -7.76 5.28
N LYS A 102 1.14 -8.92 4.62
CA LYS A 102 2.15 -9.95 4.89
C LYS A 102 3.57 -9.40 4.77
N GLY A 103 3.81 -8.60 3.73
CA GLY A 103 5.11 -8.01 3.46
C GLY A 103 5.60 -7.02 4.54
N ASN A 104 4.69 -6.21 5.09
CA ASN A 104 5.00 -5.35 6.22
C ASN A 104 5.31 -6.16 7.50
N CYS A 105 4.59 -7.26 7.74
CA CYS A 105 4.89 -8.18 8.84
C CYS A 105 6.28 -8.81 8.67
N ARG A 106 6.65 -9.19 7.45
CA ARG A 106 7.98 -9.68 7.11
C ARG A 106 9.07 -8.64 7.37
N THR A 107 8.91 -7.41 6.89
CA THR A 107 9.87 -6.33 7.17
C THR A 107 10.04 -6.09 8.67
N HIS A 108 8.94 -6.14 9.44
CA HIS A 108 8.99 -6.07 10.90
C HIS A 108 9.83 -7.20 11.49
N CYS A 109 9.59 -8.45 11.08
CA CYS A 109 10.33 -9.60 11.60
C CYS A 109 11.83 -9.51 11.29
N MET A 110 12.19 -9.09 10.07
CA MET A 110 13.59 -8.87 9.70
C MET A 110 14.27 -7.80 10.56
N ARG A 111 13.55 -6.72 10.88
CA ARG A 111 14.10 -5.58 11.64
C ARG A 111 14.15 -5.81 13.15
N VAL A 112 13.21 -6.58 13.71
CA VAL A 112 13.03 -6.71 15.16
C VAL A 112 13.55 -8.05 15.67
N HIS A 113 13.16 -9.16 15.03
CA HIS A 113 13.46 -10.51 15.51
C HIS A 113 14.69 -11.14 14.84
N VAL A 114 15.03 -10.66 13.65
CA VAL A 114 16.19 -11.12 12.87
C VAL A 114 17.18 -9.99 12.62
N ALA A 115 17.15 -8.95 13.47
CA ALA A 115 17.92 -7.73 13.29
C ALA A 115 19.43 -8.00 13.20
N LYS A 116 19.93 -8.91 14.03
CA LYS A 116 21.35 -9.26 14.12
C LYS A 116 21.86 -9.86 12.81
N GLU A 117 21.15 -10.86 12.29
CA GLU A 117 21.54 -11.58 11.07
C GLU A 117 21.31 -10.72 9.82
N THR A 118 20.23 -9.92 9.83
CA THR A 118 19.97 -8.94 8.77
C THR A 118 21.06 -7.87 8.70
N SER A 119 21.53 -7.39 9.86
CA SER A 119 22.63 -6.42 9.93
C SER A 119 23.98 -7.04 9.56
N ALA A 120 24.15 -8.35 9.79
CA ALA A 120 25.37 -9.06 9.42
C ALA A 120 25.57 -9.09 7.89
N ILE A 121 24.50 -9.12 7.10
CA ILE A 121 24.56 -9.11 5.64
C ILE A 121 24.38 -7.72 5.02
N LEU A 122 24.05 -6.70 5.82
CA LEU A 122 23.83 -5.33 5.37
C LEU A 122 25.15 -4.57 5.31
N GLU A 123 25.45 -3.97 4.17
CA GLU A 123 26.51 -2.98 4.01
C GLU A 123 25.92 -1.67 3.48
N ARG A 124 26.31 -0.53 4.08
CA ARG A 124 25.86 0.80 3.65
C ARG A 124 26.98 1.48 2.90
N THR A 125 26.73 1.82 1.64
CA THR A 125 27.56 2.73 0.88
C THR A 125 26.97 4.14 0.94
N LYS A 126 27.65 5.12 0.33
CA LYS A 126 27.26 6.53 0.35
C LYS A 126 25.87 6.78 -0.27
N ASP A 127 25.47 5.96 -1.25
CA ASP A 127 24.26 6.16 -2.04
C ASP A 127 23.39 4.89 -2.18
N SER A 128 23.83 3.74 -1.65
CA SER A 128 23.11 2.47 -1.78
C SER A 128 23.33 1.52 -0.60
N ILE A 129 22.48 0.50 -0.52
CA ILE A 129 22.60 -0.60 0.44
C ILE A 129 23.00 -1.86 -0.34
N GLU A 130 24.05 -2.54 0.09
CA GLU A 130 24.52 -3.77 -0.54
C GLU A 130 24.33 -4.98 0.38
N CYS A 131 23.94 -6.11 -0.19
CA CYS A 131 23.90 -7.39 0.49
C CYS A 131 25.24 -8.11 0.36
N LYS A 132 25.97 -8.30 1.47
CA LYS A 132 27.27 -8.98 1.47
C LYS A 132 27.23 -10.46 1.08
N THR A 133 26.05 -11.09 1.15
CA THR A 133 25.88 -12.51 0.77
C THR A 133 25.81 -12.71 -0.74
N CYS A 134 25.09 -11.83 -1.45
CA CYS A 134 24.81 -12.02 -2.89
C CYS A 134 25.17 -10.80 -3.75
N THR A 135 25.83 -9.80 -3.16
CA THR A 135 26.32 -8.54 -3.76
C THR A 135 25.26 -7.70 -4.49
N ARG A 136 23.97 -7.92 -4.22
CA ARG A 136 22.89 -7.10 -4.78
C ARG A 136 22.81 -5.76 -4.07
N THR A 137 22.57 -4.70 -4.85
CA THR A 137 22.41 -3.34 -4.37
C THR A 137 20.93 -2.91 -4.37
N PHE A 138 20.58 -2.04 -3.42
CA PHE A 138 19.24 -1.54 -3.19
C PHE A 138 19.29 -0.03 -2.92
N ASP A 139 18.33 0.71 -3.48
CA ASP A 139 18.12 2.14 -3.22
C ASP A 139 17.39 2.41 -1.89
N THR A 140 16.64 1.43 -1.38
CA THR A 140 15.80 1.57 -0.19
C THR A 140 15.98 0.44 0.81
N MET A 141 15.94 0.78 2.11
CA MET A 141 15.99 -0.19 3.21
C MET A 141 14.86 -1.21 3.16
N THR A 142 13.66 -0.80 2.76
CA THR A 142 12.52 -1.72 2.62
C THR A 142 12.81 -2.80 1.58
N GLY A 143 13.31 -2.42 0.40
CA GLY A 143 13.72 -3.36 -0.65
C GLY A 143 14.77 -4.35 -0.16
N PHE A 144 15.76 -3.86 0.61
CA PHE A 144 16.75 -4.72 1.26
C PHE A 144 16.11 -5.71 2.25
N TYR A 145 15.19 -5.28 3.12
CA TYR A 145 14.53 -6.18 4.07
C TYR A 145 13.73 -7.29 3.38
N TYR A 146 13.01 -6.99 2.29
CA TYR A 146 12.33 -8.04 1.51
C TYR A 146 13.30 -9.07 0.97
N HIS A 147 14.44 -8.62 0.46
CA HIS A 147 15.50 -9.49 -0.04
C HIS A 147 16.19 -10.31 1.06
N SER A 148 16.48 -9.67 2.20
CA SER A 148 17.34 -10.20 3.26
C SER A 148 16.94 -11.60 3.74
N MET A 149 15.65 -11.92 3.82
CA MET A 149 15.16 -13.24 4.26
C MET A 149 15.70 -14.40 3.41
N GLY A 150 15.99 -14.19 2.12
CA GLY A 150 16.56 -15.21 1.24
C GLY A 150 18.09 -15.30 1.28
N CYS A 151 18.75 -14.39 2.01
CA CYS A 151 20.20 -14.30 2.09
C CYS A 151 20.76 -14.35 3.52
N ILE A 152 19.89 -14.35 4.53
CA ILE A 152 20.26 -14.63 5.91
C ILE A 152 20.48 -16.14 6.08
N SER A 153 21.40 -16.50 6.97
CA SER A 153 21.58 -17.87 7.44
C SER A 153 21.36 -17.88 8.94
N LEU A 154 20.29 -18.53 9.37
CA LEU A 154 19.98 -18.76 10.78
C LEU A 154 20.66 -20.05 11.25
N PRO A 155 21.01 -20.18 12.55
CA PRO A 155 21.65 -21.38 13.06
C PRO A 155 20.72 -22.59 12.97
N VAL A 156 21.29 -23.76 12.66
CA VAL A 156 20.53 -25.01 12.51
C VAL A 156 19.83 -25.35 13.83
N GLY A 157 18.50 -25.55 13.78
CA GLY A 157 17.67 -25.80 14.96
C GLY A 157 17.03 -24.56 15.60
N ASP A 158 17.23 -23.37 15.03
CA ASP A 158 16.61 -22.13 15.51
C ASP A 158 15.10 -22.09 15.17
N GLU A 159 14.26 -21.91 16.20
CA GLU A 159 12.79 -21.82 16.09
C GLU A 159 12.33 -20.70 15.15
N ARG A 160 13.17 -19.67 14.93
CA ARG A 160 12.90 -18.57 13.99
C ARG A 160 12.68 -19.05 12.56
N HIS A 161 13.25 -20.19 12.14
CA HIS A 161 13.01 -20.74 10.80
C HIS A 161 11.53 -21.01 10.55
N ALA A 162 10.88 -21.77 11.42
CA ALA A 162 9.47 -22.14 11.28
C ALA A 162 8.54 -20.91 11.39
N LEU A 163 8.93 -19.93 12.21
CA LEU A 163 8.18 -18.68 12.35
C LEU A 163 8.28 -17.81 11.08
N LEU A 164 9.45 -17.74 10.46
CA LEU A 164 9.65 -16.98 9.22
C LEU A 164 8.94 -17.62 8.02
N GLU A 165 8.80 -18.96 7.97
CA GLU A 165 8.04 -19.63 6.89
C GLU A 165 6.55 -19.27 6.87
N GLN A 166 5.94 -18.99 8.04
CA GLN A 166 4.55 -18.53 8.11
C GLN A 166 4.33 -17.18 7.40
N ILE A 167 5.39 -16.38 7.31
CA ILE A 167 5.39 -15.04 6.70
C ILE A 167 6.21 -14.95 5.41
N ALA A 168 6.71 -16.09 4.89
CA ALA A 168 7.55 -16.18 3.70
C ALA A 168 6.79 -15.91 2.39
#